data_AF-A0A7X5D0Z1-F1
#
_entry.id   AF-A0A7X5D0Z1-F1
#
_cell.length_a   1.000
_cell.length_b   1.000
_cell.length_c   1.000
_cell.angle_alpha   90.00
_cell.angle_beta   90.00
_cell.angle_gamma   90.00
#
_symmetry.space_group_name_H-M   'P 1'
#
loop_
_entity.id
_entity.type
_entity.pdbx_description
1 polymer ?
#
loop_
_entity_poly.entity_id
_entity_poly.type
_entity_poly.pdbx_seq_one_letter_code
_entity_poly.pdbx_strand_id
1 'polypeptide(L)'
;MSIMVGSARIDERGNASGGAAGDQKQTSATNDLAGEVSMQAMYSHSKGWYILRPKSAAHAAKMAALMKAACNNANIGYDQGNRLGVVQHGIMSAVKTECDCSSLVRQVVKEATGKDPGNFTTSNEAAALEATGLFESKRSYTSQSATPVYDGDVLVTKSKGHTVIVVSGNARSAASGSGSSSQAPASVSTAKIESAKSFDKTLSGTYKTIGSLYLRAGAGKGKPDLVIMPDGTKVRNYGYYTLVDGTKWLYVQATVKGVAYTGFCSSNTKYLAKQ
;
A
#
# COMPACT_ATOMS: atom_id res chain seq x y z
N MET A 1 1.07 17.58 13.65
CA MET A 1 0.91 17.14 12.25
C MET A 1 -0.57 17.04 11.95
N SER A 2 -1.01 17.47 10.77
CA SER A 2 -2.38 17.25 10.31
C SER A 2 -2.58 15.78 9.95
N ILE A 3 -3.76 15.26 10.26
CA ILE A 3 -4.18 13.92 9.82
C ILE A 3 -4.64 14.06 8.37
N MET A 4 -4.18 13.16 7.50
CA MET A 4 -4.54 13.12 6.09
C MET A 4 -5.41 11.89 5.81
N VAL A 5 -6.39 12.07 4.94
CA VAL A 5 -7.28 11.01 4.46
C VAL A 5 -7.23 10.95 2.94
N GLY A 6 -7.36 9.76 2.37
CA GLY A 6 -7.49 9.52 0.93
C GLY A 6 -8.88 8.97 0.59
N SER A 7 -9.43 9.40 -0.55
CA SER A 7 -10.73 8.95 -1.03
C SER A 7 -11.00 9.36 -2.48
N ALA A 8 -11.92 8.66 -3.13
CA ALA A 8 -12.54 9.05 -4.39
C ALA A 8 -13.77 9.93 -4.13
N ARG A 9 -13.94 11.07 -4.80
CA ARG A 9 -14.94 12.10 -4.38
C ARG A 9 -16.02 12.41 -5.41
N ILE A 10 -15.62 12.96 -6.54
CA ILE A 10 -16.48 13.50 -7.62
C ILE A 10 -15.67 13.50 -8.91
N ASP A 11 -16.37 13.45 -10.04
CA ASP A 11 -15.75 13.46 -11.36
C ASP A 11 -15.09 14.80 -11.73
N GLU A 12 -14.52 14.88 -12.93
CA GLU A 12 -13.85 16.06 -13.45
C GLU A 12 -14.77 17.28 -13.60
N ARG A 13 -16.09 17.07 -13.70
CA ARG A 13 -17.12 18.12 -13.82
C ARG A 13 -17.82 18.43 -12.50
N GLY A 14 -17.50 17.71 -11.42
CA GLY A 14 -18.12 17.85 -10.11
C GLY A 14 -19.41 17.06 -9.92
N ASN A 15 -19.66 16.08 -10.78
CA ASN A 15 -20.81 15.19 -10.70
C ASN A 15 -20.46 13.85 -10.05
N ALA A 16 -21.49 13.11 -9.66
CA ALA A 16 -21.33 11.78 -9.08
C ALA A 16 -21.21 10.66 -10.14
N SER A 17 -21.50 10.95 -11.41
CA SER A 17 -21.53 9.94 -12.45
C SER A 17 -21.33 10.48 -13.86
N GLY A 18 -20.86 9.62 -14.75
CA GLY A 18 -20.64 9.89 -16.17
C GLY A 18 -19.29 10.55 -16.46
N GLY A 19 -18.35 10.50 -15.52
CA GLY A 19 -16.98 10.96 -15.67
C GLY A 19 -16.22 10.19 -16.74
N ALA A 20 -15.02 10.66 -17.06
CA ALA A 20 -14.12 9.93 -17.96
C ALA A 20 -13.25 8.94 -17.17
N ALA A 21 -12.96 7.77 -17.76
CA ALA A 21 -12.07 6.81 -17.12
C ALA A 21 -10.65 7.38 -16.90
N GLY A 22 -10.10 7.11 -15.71
CA GLY A 22 -8.86 7.72 -15.21
C GLY A 22 -9.09 9.07 -14.52
N ASP A 23 -8.15 9.50 -13.68
CA ASP A 23 -8.25 10.79 -12.99
C ASP A 23 -7.91 11.93 -13.95
N GLN A 24 -8.88 12.78 -14.28
CA GLN A 24 -8.65 13.92 -15.18
C GLN A 24 -8.13 15.16 -14.44
N LYS A 25 -8.13 15.14 -13.11
CA LYS A 25 -7.74 16.26 -12.24
C LYS A 25 -6.43 16.02 -11.51
N GLN A 26 -5.78 14.88 -11.70
CA GLN A 26 -4.52 14.60 -11.02
C GLN A 26 -3.44 15.61 -11.41
N THR A 27 -2.79 16.16 -10.39
CA THR A 27 -1.74 17.18 -10.51
C THR A 27 -0.38 16.67 -10.05
N SER A 28 -0.33 15.56 -9.31
CA SER A 28 0.89 15.01 -8.72
C SER A 28 0.88 13.49 -8.74
N ALA A 29 2.03 12.87 -9.02
CA ALA A 29 2.24 11.43 -8.83
C ALA A 29 2.62 11.08 -7.37
N THR A 30 2.68 12.07 -6.48
CA THR A 30 3.02 11.91 -5.07
C THR A 30 2.21 12.85 -4.19
N ASN A 31 1.41 12.31 -3.28
CA ASN A 31 0.59 13.08 -2.36
C ASN A 31 -0.38 14.02 -3.07
N ASP A 32 -1.06 13.54 -4.12
CA ASP A 32 -2.02 14.36 -4.85
C ASP A 32 -3.18 14.83 -3.96
N LEU A 33 -3.56 16.12 -4.12
CA LEU A 33 -4.59 16.79 -3.33
C LEU A 33 -5.77 17.33 -4.16
N ALA A 34 -5.73 17.15 -5.49
CA ALA A 34 -6.63 17.84 -6.42
C ALA A 34 -7.42 16.89 -7.34
N GLY A 35 -6.97 15.65 -7.46
CA GLY A 35 -7.59 14.60 -8.26
C GLY A 35 -8.98 14.20 -7.78
N GLU A 36 -9.68 13.52 -8.67
CA GLU A 36 -10.94 12.83 -8.38
C GLU A 36 -10.75 11.77 -7.29
N VAL A 37 -9.58 11.12 -7.29
CA VAL A 37 -9.08 10.25 -6.23
C VAL A 37 -7.87 10.91 -5.60
N SER A 38 -8.03 11.52 -4.42
CA SER A 38 -6.99 12.38 -3.85
C SER A 38 -6.98 12.40 -2.33
N MET A 39 -5.87 12.89 -1.78
CA MET A 39 -5.70 13.12 -0.36
C MET A 39 -6.18 14.51 0.07
N GLN A 40 -6.50 14.66 1.34
CA GLN A 40 -6.76 15.95 1.96
C GLN A 40 -6.59 15.86 3.47
N ALA A 41 -6.55 17.02 4.14
CA ALA A 41 -6.64 17.06 5.59
C ALA A 41 -7.97 16.42 6.04
N MET A 42 -7.91 15.64 7.12
CA MET A 42 -9.10 15.12 7.77
C MET A 42 -9.98 16.28 8.24
N TYR A 43 -11.29 16.10 8.09
CA TYR A 43 -12.30 17.09 8.41
C TYR A 43 -13.46 16.43 9.16
N SER A 44 -14.22 17.25 9.88
CA SER A 44 -15.49 16.82 10.47
C SER A 44 -16.57 16.82 9.40
N HIS A 45 -17.32 15.73 9.27
CA HIS A 45 -18.46 15.66 8.35
C HIS A 45 -19.76 15.92 9.10
N SER A 46 -20.69 16.63 8.49
CA SER A 46 -22.06 16.89 9.00
C SER A 46 -22.85 15.62 9.38
N LYS A 47 -22.52 14.46 8.79
CA LYS A 47 -23.15 13.16 9.07
C LYS A 47 -22.42 12.38 10.17
N GLY A 48 -21.35 12.94 10.73
CA GLY A 48 -20.43 12.27 11.66
C GLY A 48 -19.66 11.12 11.01
N TRP A 49 -18.60 10.68 11.69
CA TRP A 49 -17.80 9.52 11.26
C TRP A 49 -17.98 8.34 12.19
N TYR A 50 -18.10 7.14 11.62
CA TYR A 50 -17.72 5.90 12.26
C TYR A 50 -16.27 5.59 11.91
N ILE A 51 -15.51 5.13 12.90
CA ILE A 51 -14.14 4.63 12.77
C ILE A 51 -14.23 3.11 12.74
N LEU A 52 -13.78 2.51 11.65
CA LEU A 52 -13.54 1.08 11.55
C LEU A 52 -12.04 0.84 11.51
N ARG A 53 -11.53 0.30 12.63
CA ARG A 53 -10.11 0.06 12.82
C ARG A 53 -9.76 -1.37 12.45
N PRO A 54 -8.82 -1.61 11.51
CA PRO A 54 -8.30 -2.95 11.27
C PRO A 54 -7.71 -3.50 12.58
N LYS A 55 -7.96 -4.75 12.95
CA LYS A 55 -7.34 -5.35 14.16
C LYS A 55 -5.83 -5.45 14.05
N SER A 56 -5.32 -5.67 12.83
CA SER A 56 -3.89 -5.78 12.54
C SER A 56 -3.29 -4.42 12.18
N ALA A 57 -2.26 -4.00 12.92
CA ALA A 57 -1.47 -2.80 12.60
C ALA A 57 -0.79 -2.92 11.22
N ALA A 58 -0.40 -4.13 10.80
CA ALA A 58 0.17 -4.37 9.48
C ALA A 58 -0.86 -4.18 8.36
N HIS A 59 -2.12 -4.62 8.57
CA HIS A 59 -3.20 -4.33 7.62
C HIS A 59 -3.49 -2.84 7.56
N ALA A 60 -3.53 -2.16 8.69
CA ALA A 60 -3.74 -0.72 8.75
C ALA A 60 -2.66 0.05 7.96
N ALA A 61 -1.38 -0.28 8.17
CA ALA A 61 -0.28 0.33 7.43
C ALA A 61 -0.36 0.06 5.92
N LYS A 62 -0.72 -1.17 5.51
CA LYS A 62 -0.93 -1.52 4.10
C LYS A 62 -2.10 -0.76 3.49
N MET A 63 -3.23 -0.65 4.20
CA MET A 63 -4.40 0.10 3.74
C MET A 63 -4.07 1.58 3.52
N ALA A 64 -3.35 2.19 4.46
CA ALA A 64 -2.87 3.57 4.30
C ALA A 64 -1.97 3.74 3.07
N ALA A 65 -1.01 2.82 2.88
CA ALA A 65 -0.08 2.87 1.74
C ALA A 65 -0.79 2.66 0.39
N LEU A 66 -1.70 1.68 0.33
CA LEU A 66 -2.49 1.40 -0.88
C LEU A 66 -3.43 2.56 -1.22
N MET A 67 -4.10 3.16 -0.23
CA MET A 67 -4.93 4.35 -0.50
C MET A 67 -4.08 5.51 -1.03
N LYS A 68 -2.87 5.76 -0.49
CA LYS A 68 -1.96 6.76 -1.08
C LYS A 68 -1.61 6.42 -2.52
N ALA A 69 -1.31 5.15 -2.81
CA ALA A 69 -0.97 4.71 -4.15
C ALA A 69 -2.14 4.92 -5.12
N ALA A 70 -3.38 4.61 -4.69
CA ALA A 70 -4.59 4.88 -5.46
C ALA A 70 -4.74 6.38 -5.77
N CYS A 71 -4.61 7.24 -4.75
CA CYS A 71 -4.69 8.69 -4.91
C CYS A 71 -3.59 9.28 -5.81
N ASN A 72 -2.51 8.55 -6.02
CA ASN A 72 -1.41 9.00 -6.88
C ASN A 72 -1.47 8.32 -8.27
N ASN A 73 -2.51 7.55 -8.57
CA ASN A 73 -2.62 6.80 -9.82
C ASN A 73 -3.61 7.45 -10.79
N ALA A 74 -3.07 8.04 -11.86
CA ALA A 74 -3.84 8.78 -12.87
C ALA A 74 -4.79 7.90 -13.68
N ASN A 75 -4.65 6.58 -13.55
CA ASN A 75 -5.53 5.65 -14.22
C ASN A 75 -6.81 5.37 -13.44
N ILE A 76 -7.01 5.93 -12.24
CA ILE A 76 -8.23 5.69 -11.45
C ILE A 76 -9.04 6.98 -11.33
N GLY A 77 -10.15 7.07 -12.07
CA GLY A 77 -11.11 8.16 -11.99
C GLY A 77 -12.29 7.86 -11.07
N TYR A 78 -13.22 8.81 -10.97
CA TYR A 78 -14.46 8.69 -10.20
C TYR A 78 -15.70 8.59 -11.10
N ASP A 79 -16.46 7.49 -10.96
CA ASP A 79 -17.80 7.35 -11.53
C ASP A 79 -18.61 6.30 -10.77
N GLN A 80 -19.79 6.68 -10.29
CA GLN A 80 -20.70 5.73 -9.63
C GLN A 80 -21.30 4.70 -10.59
N GLY A 81 -21.41 5.01 -11.89
CA GLY A 81 -21.91 4.09 -12.92
C GLY A 81 -20.97 2.89 -13.13
N ASN A 82 -19.67 3.16 -13.18
CA ASN A 82 -18.61 2.17 -13.45
C ASN A 82 -17.75 1.85 -12.22
N ARG A 83 -18.30 2.04 -11.02
CA ARG A 83 -17.59 1.95 -9.73
C ARG A 83 -16.75 0.67 -9.51
N LEU A 84 -17.08 -0.45 -10.16
CA LEU A 84 -16.37 -1.72 -9.94
C LEU A 84 -15.10 -1.89 -10.77
N GLY A 85 -14.76 -0.94 -11.66
CA GLY A 85 -13.56 -1.04 -12.49
C GLY A 85 -12.27 -1.21 -11.67
N VAL A 86 -12.10 -0.44 -10.60
CA VAL A 86 -10.94 -0.58 -9.69
C VAL A 86 -10.86 -1.97 -9.03
N VAL A 87 -11.99 -2.65 -8.84
CA VAL A 87 -12.01 -4.01 -8.27
C VAL A 87 -11.53 -5.05 -9.28
N GLN A 88 -11.74 -4.79 -10.56
CA GLN A 88 -11.28 -5.64 -11.67
C GLN A 88 -9.78 -5.44 -11.95
N HIS A 89 -9.30 -4.19 -11.93
CA HIS A 89 -7.93 -3.86 -12.36
C HIS A 89 -6.93 -3.64 -11.21
N GLY A 90 -7.43 -3.42 -9.99
CA GLY A 90 -6.62 -3.16 -8.82
C GLY A 90 -6.18 -1.69 -8.67
N ILE A 91 -5.59 -1.39 -7.51
CA ILE A 91 -5.17 -0.03 -7.13
C ILE A 91 -3.94 0.44 -7.90
N MET A 92 -3.11 -0.50 -8.35
CA MET A 92 -1.95 -0.21 -9.20
C MET A 92 -2.29 -0.35 -10.68
N SER A 93 -3.56 -0.16 -11.06
CA SER A 93 -4.00 -0.32 -12.45
C SER A 93 -3.15 0.53 -13.41
N ALA A 94 -2.70 -0.11 -14.49
CA ALA A 94 -2.12 0.56 -15.66
C ALA A 94 -3.17 0.87 -16.74
N VAL A 95 -4.42 0.46 -16.52
CA VAL A 95 -5.56 0.66 -17.42
C VAL A 95 -6.47 1.72 -16.81
N LYS A 96 -6.89 2.69 -17.63
CA LYS A 96 -7.87 3.70 -17.21
C LYS A 96 -9.14 3.00 -16.74
N THR A 97 -9.51 3.29 -15.51
CA THR A 97 -10.62 2.67 -14.81
C THR A 97 -11.30 3.69 -13.91
N GLU A 98 -12.44 3.31 -13.36
CA GLU A 98 -13.24 4.15 -12.49
C GLU A 98 -13.51 3.45 -11.15
N CYS A 99 -13.83 4.26 -10.16
CA CYS A 99 -14.28 3.83 -8.85
C CYS A 99 -15.31 4.80 -8.28
N ASP A 100 -15.95 4.40 -7.19
CA ASP A 100 -16.58 5.32 -6.24
C ASP A 100 -15.88 5.22 -4.89
N CYS A 101 -16.28 6.04 -3.91
CA CYS A 101 -15.64 6.06 -2.60
C CYS A 101 -15.64 4.67 -1.93
N SER A 102 -16.74 3.92 -2.04
CA SER A 102 -16.92 2.63 -1.37
C SER A 102 -16.21 1.46 -2.06
N SER A 103 -16.20 1.41 -3.39
CA SER A 103 -15.47 0.40 -4.19
C SER A 103 -13.96 0.58 -4.09
N LEU A 104 -13.49 1.83 -3.99
CA LEU A 104 -12.08 2.10 -3.73
C LEU A 104 -11.67 1.55 -2.35
N VAL A 105 -12.44 1.82 -1.30
CA VAL A 105 -12.18 1.26 0.04
C VAL A 105 -12.23 -0.27 0.02
N ARG A 106 -13.23 -0.86 -0.66
CA ARG A 106 -13.31 -2.32 -0.85
C ARG A 106 -12.03 -2.88 -1.44
N GLN A 107 -11.53 -2.28 -2.53
CA GLN A 107 -10.32 -2.77 -3.18
C GLN A 107 -9.09 -2.59 -2.29
N VAL A 108 -8.98 -1.49 -1.54
CA VAL A 108 -7.88 -1.26 -0.60
C VAL A 108 -7.88 -2.32 0.49
N VAL A 109 -9.04 -2.65 1.06
CA VAL A 109 -9.17 -3.71 2.06
C VAL A 109 -8.82 -5.07 1.48
N LYS A 110 -9.31 -5.38 0.27
CA LYS A 110 -9.05 -6.65 -0.42
C LYS A 110 -7.55 -6.85 -0.66
N GLU A 111 -6.85 -5.86 -1.21
CA GLU A 111 -5.41 -5.96 -1.48
C GLU A 111 -4.56 -5.95 -0.21
N ALA A 112 -4.95 -5.17 0.82
CA ALA A 112 -4.21 -5.11 2.07
C ALA A 112 -4.26 -6.41 2.88
N THR A 113 -5.42 -7.08 2.84
CA THR A 113 -5.74 -8.21 3.73
C THR A 113 -5.81 -9.56 3.02
N GLY A 114 -5.91 -9.57 1.69
CA GLY A 114 -6.17 -10.77 0.90
C GLY A 114 -7.60 -11.29 0.96
N LYS A 115 -8.51 -10.60 1.67
CA LYS A 115 -9.92 -11.00 1.83
C LYS A 115 -10.84 -9.90 1.29
N ASP A 116 -11.69 -10.26 0.33
CA ASP A 116 -12.70 -9.35 -0.19
C ASP A 116 -13.85 -9.19 0.84
N PRO A 117 -14.15 -7.97 1.33
CA PRO A 117 -15.26 -7.72 2.24
C PRO A 117 -16.65 -7.83 1.57
N GLY A 118 -16.70 -8.06 0.25
CA GLY A 118 -17.92 -8.11 -0.53
C GLY A 118 -18.32 -6.75 -1.09
N ASN A 119 -19.32 -6.74 -1.96
CA ASN A 119 -19.81 -5.50 -2.57
C ASN A 119 -20.67 -4.71 -1.57
N PHE A 120 -20.25 -3.50 -1.24
CA PHE A 120 -20.96 -2.61 -0.32
C PHE A 120 -21.04 -1.19 -0.89
N THR A 121 -21.88 -0.38 -0.25
CA THR A 121 -21.92 1.08 -0.39
C THR A 121 -21.77 1.72 0.98
N THR A 122 -21.64 3.04 1.05
CA THR A 122 -21.51 3.75 2.35
C THR A 122 -22.69 3.52 3.32
N SER A 123 -23.84 3.01 2.86
CA SER A 123 -24.97 2.68 3.73
C SER A 123 -24.79 1.40 4.55
N ASN A 124 -24.02 0.42 4.03
CA ASN A 124 -23.81 -0.88 4.67
C ASN A 124 -22.33 -1.24 4.90
N GLU A 125 -21.41 -0.38 4.48
CA GLU A 125 -19.95 -0.57 4.58
C GLU A 125 -19.49 -0.95 5.99
N ALA A 126 -19.98 -0.27 7.03
CA ALA A 126 -19.56 -0.57 8.39
C ALA A 126 -19.88 -2.03 8.78
N ALA A 127 -21.09 -2.49 8.46
CA ALA A 127 -21.51 -3.87 8.74
C ALA A 127 -20.73 -4.88 7.88
N ALA A 128 -20.48 -4.56 6.61
CA ALA A 128 -19.71 -5.43 5.71
C ALA A 128 -18.26 -5.62 6.19
N LEU A 129 -17.60 -4.53 6.62
CA LEU A 129 -16.24 -4.58 7.15
C LEU A 129 -16.19 -5.31 8.50
N GLU A 130 -17.14 -5.09 9.41
CA GLU A 130 -17.25 -5.84 10.67
C GLU A 130 -17.42 -7.34 10.43
N ALA A 131 -18.29 -7.72 9.48
CA ALA A 131 -18.56 -9.12 9.13
C ALA A 131 -17.33 -9.87 8.60
N THR A 132 -16.29 -9.17 8.11
CA THR A 132 -15.04 -9.82 7.72
C THR A 132 -14.28 -10.44 8.90
N GLY A 133 -14.53 -9.96 10.12
CA GLY A 133 -13.76 -10.27 11.32
C GLY A 133 -12.40 -9.57 11.40
N LEU A 134 -12.02 -8.79 10.38
CA LEU A 134 -10.72 -8.10 10.29
C LEU A 134 -10.70 -6.74 10.99
N PHE A 135 -11.86 -6.18 11.30
CA PHE A 135 -12.02 -4.87 11.93
C PHE A 135 -12.55 -5.01 13.36
N GLU A 136 -12.14 -4.09 14.23
CA GLU A 136 -12.79 -3.84 15.51
C GLU A 136 -14.23 -3.34 15.28
N SER A 137 -15.10 -3.48 16.28
CA SER A 137 -16.44 -2.89 16.23
C SER A 137 -16.35 -1.37 15.99
N LYS A 138 -17.26 -0.85 15.17
CA LYS A 138 -17.28 0.56 14.79
C LYS A 138 -17.39 1.46 16.02
N ARG A 139 -16.64 2.55 16.02
CA ARG A 139 -16.69 3.59 17.06
C ARG A 139 -17.12 4.92 16.46
N SER A 140 -17.89 5.72 17.17
CA SER A 140 -18.14 7.10 16.72
C SER A 140 -16.88 7.93 16.90
N TYR A 141 -16.51 8.73 15.90
CA TYR A 141 -15.53 9.80 16.08
C TYR A 141 -16.20 11.02 16.72
N THR A 142 -15.56 11.57 17.76
CA THR A 142 -15.96 12.82 18.42
C THR A 142 -14.86 13.86 18.33
N SER A 143 -13.64 13.50 18.72
CA SER A 143 -12.44 14.34 18.61
C SER A 143 -11.19 13.46 18.60
N GLN A 144 -10.05 14.02 18.20
CA GLN A 144 -8.79 13.28 18.26
C GLN A 144 -8.33 12.97 19.69
N SER A 145 -8.74 13.78 20.68
CA SER A 145 -8.42 13.54 22.10
C SER A 145 -9.26 12.42 22.72
N ALA A 146 -10.54 12.31 22.34
CA ALA A 146 -11.45 11.30 22.89
C ALA A 146 -11.42 9.98 22.09
N THR A 147 -11.37 10.10 20.77
CA THR A 147 -11.46 8.98 19.83
C THR A 147 -10.41 9.15 18.74
N PRO A 148 -9.12 8.98 19.07
CA PRO A 148 -8.04 9.18 18.11
C PRO A 148 -8.19 8.25 16.90
N VAL A 149 -8.06 8.81 15.71
CA VAL A 149 -7.90 8.03 14.47
C VAL A 149 -6.42 7.78 14.19
N TYR A 150 -6.12 6.66 13.53
CA TYR A 150 -4.76 6.25 13.16
C TYR A 150 -4.70 5.86 11.69
N ASP A 151 -3.48 5.86 11.15
CA ASP A 151 -3.19 5.42 9.79
C ASP A 151 -3.80 4.03 9.53
N GLY A 152 -4.60 3.92 8.46
CA GLY A 152 -5.33 2.73 8.06
C GLY A 152 -6.74 2.59 8.62
N ASP A 153 -7.17 3.47 9.53
CA ASP A 153 -8.58 3.52 9.94
C ASP A 153 -9.46 3.90 8.73
N VAL A 154 -10.56 3.18 8.55
CA VAL A 154 -11.62 3.55 7.61
C VAL A 154 -12.59 4.45 8.35
N LEU A 155 -12.86 5.63 7.81
CA LEU A 155 -13.87 6.54 8.31
C LEU A 155 -15.04 6.55 7.33
N VAL A 156 -16.20 6.07 7.77
CA VAL A 156 -17.43 6.07 6.98
C VAL A 156 -18.49 6.91 7.66
N THR A 157 -19.28 7.65 6.88
CA THR A 157 -20.34 8.49 7.45
C THR A 157 -21.40 7.65 8.14
N LYS A 158 -22.01 8.17 9.23
CA LYS A 158 -22.99 7.40 10.01
C LYS A 158 -24.28 7.06 9.25
N SER A 159 -24.58 7.84 8.22
CA SER A 159 -25.61 7.59 7.22
C SER A 159 -24.98 7.62 5.83
N LYS A 160 -25.68 7.12 4.79
CA LYS A 160 -25.17 7.09 3.41
C LYS A 160 -24.60 8.45 3.01
N GLY A 161 -23.34 8.49 2.60
CA GLY A 161 -22.62 9.74 2.35
C GLY A 161 -21.26 9.52 1.73
N HIS A 162 -20.25 9.31 2.57
CA HIS A 162 -18.86 9.23 2.12
C HIS A 162 -18.05 8.24 2.96
N THR A 163 -16.96 7.75 2.39
CA THR A 163 -15.97 6.94 3.09
C THR A 163 -14.56 7.36 2.69
N VAL A 164 -13.65 7.32 3.66
CA VAL A 164 -12.24 7.70 3.49
C VAL A 164 -11.34 6.75 4.28
N ILE A 165 -10.06 6.66 3.92
CA ILE A 165 -9.05 5.96 4.74
C ILE A 165 -8.04 6.96 5.25
N VAL A 166 -7.69 6.88 6.53
CA VAL A 166 -6.60 7.68 7.11
C VAL A 166 -5.27 7.20 6.53
N VAL A 167 -4.53 8.09 5.89
CA VAL A 167 -3.30 7.73 5.17
C VAL A 167 -2.03 8.17 5.88
N SER A 168 -2.10 9.21 6.71
CA SER A 168 -0.98 9.66 7.55
C SER A 168 -1.42 10.59 8.66
N GLY A 169 -0.59 10.71 9.69
CA GLY A 169 -0.70 11.74 10.73
C GLY A 169 -0.78 11.18 12.15
N ASN A 170 -1.11 9.90 12.29
CA ASN A 170 -1.05 9.21 13.58
C ASN A 170 -0.75 7.72 13.38
N ALA A 171 0.54 7.37 13.39
CA ALA A 171 0.97 5.99 13.21
C ALA A 171 0.49 5.10 14.37
N ARG A 172 -0.05 3.93 14.05
CA ARG A 172 -0.43 2.96 15.08
C ARG A 172 0.82 2.25 15.60
N SER A 173 1.13 2.46 16.87
CA SER A 173 2.11 1.61 17.56
C SER A 173 1.57 0.17 17.57
N ALA A 174 2.39 -0.80 17.20
CA ALA A 174 2.03 -2.20 17.35
C ALA A 174 1.81 -2.48 18.86
N ALA A 175 0.55 -2.52 19.29
CA ALA A 175 0.24 -2.90 20.66
C ALA A 175 0.64 -4.37 20.83
N SER A 176 1.58 -4.60 21.75
CA SER A 176 2.06 -5.90 22.22
C SER A 176 0.88 -6.83 22.55
N GLY A 177 0.61 -7.79 21.67
CA GLY A 177 0.11 -9.09 22.08
C GLY A 177 1.33 -9.94 22.42
N SER A 178 1.51 -10.29 23.69
CA SER A 178 2.59 -11.14 24.19
C SER A 178 2.77 -12.41 23.33
N GLY A 179 4.00 -12.65 22.88
CA GLY A 179 4.39 -13.92 22.25
C GLY A 179 5.57 -13.82 21.28
N SER A 180 6.78 -13.79 21.84
CA SER A 180 8.08 -14.14 21.21
C SER A 180 8.64 -13.30 20.05
N SER A 181 9.58 -12.43 20.46
CA SER A 181 10.90 -12.20 19.88
C SER A 181 11.08 -12.07 18.35
N SER A 182 11.42 -10.83 18.00
CA SER A 182 12.61 -10.43 17.22
C SER A 182 12.40 -9.81 15.83
N GLN A 183 12.95 -8.59 15.75
CA GLN A 183 13.25 -7.73 14.60
C GLN A 183 12.11 -6.94 13.94
N ALA A 184 12.16 -5.64 14.24
CA ALA A 184 11.41 -4.55 13.64
C ALA A 184 11.37 -4.65 12.10
N PRO A 185 10.21 -4.42 11.45
CA PRO A 185 10.18 -4.26 10.02
C PRO A 185 10.72 -2.87 9.67
N ALA A 186 11.95 -2.85 9.17
CA ALA A 186 12.56 -1.67 8.55
C ALA A 186 11.76 -1.24 7.30
N SER A 187 11.63 0.08 7.17
CA SER A 187 10.93 0.85 6.16
C SER A 187 11.11 0.32 4.73
N VAL A 188 9.98 0.04 4.06
CA VAL A 188 9.95 -0.22 2.61
C VAL A 188 10.16 1.11 1.89
N SER A 189 11.34 1.36 1.33
CA SER A 189 11.58 2.57 0.54
C SER A 189 10.97 2.44 -0.86
N THR A 190 10.27 3.48 -1.31
CA THR A 190 9.73 3.64 -2.68
C THR A 190 10.79 4.14 -3.66
N ALA A 191 12.05 3.74 -3.48
CA ALA A 191 13.15 4.23 -4.30
C ALA A 191 13.09 3.62 -5.71
N LYS A 192 13.30 4.46 -6.74
CA LYS A 192 13.45 4.01 -8.13
C LYS A 192 14.58 2.99 -8.22
N ILE A 193 14.28 1.82 -8.77
CA ILE A 193 15.25 0.74 -8.93
C ILE A 193 16.24 1.10 -10.05
N GLU A 194 17.53 1.02 -9.76
CA GLU A 194 18.60 1.23 -10.74
C GLU A 194 18.67 0.05 -11.73
N SER A 195 19.18 0.31 -12.93
CA SER A 195 19.46 -0.75 -13.92
C SER A 195 20.80 -1.42 -13.62
N ALA A 196 20.88 -2.73 -13.85
CA ALA A 196 22.16 -3.46 -13.81
C ALA A 196 23.08 -3.00 -14.95
N LYS A 197 24.39 -2.94 -14.69
CA LYS A 197 25.39 -2.45 -15.65
C LYS A 197 26.11 -3.55 -16.43
N SER A 198 25.96 -4.80 -16.04
CA SER A 198 26.71 -5.93 -16.59
C SER A 198 25.89 -7.22 -16.57
N PHE A 199 26.29 -8.16 -17.42
CA PHE A 199 25.66 -9.48 -17.55
C PHE A 199 26.73 -10.57 -17.57
N ASP A 200 26.50 -11.63 -16.80
CA ASP A 200 27.33 -12.83 -16.72
C ASP A 200 26.41 -14.04 -16.51
N LYS A 201 26.25 -14.86 -17.56
CA LYS A 201 25.34 -16.01 -17.56
C LYS A 201 25.69 -17.03 -16.48
N THR A 202 26.94 -17.11 -16.04
CA THR A 202 27.36 -18.03 -14.98
C THR A 202 26.76 -17.66 -13.62
N LEU A 203 26.32 -16.42 -13.45
CA LEU A 203 25.63 -15.91 -12.25
C LEU A 203 24.11 -16.11 -12.30
N SER A 204 23.57 -16.63 -13.40
CA SER A 204 22.14 -16.96 -13.46
C SER A 204 21.83 -18.19 -12.60
N GLY A 205 20.67 -18.20 -11.96
CA GLY A 205 20.21 -19.31 -11.14
C GLY A 205 19.43 -18.87 -9.91
N THR A 206 19.09 -19.87 -9.09
CA THR A 206 18.47 -19.66 -7.79
C THR A 206 19.55 -19.58 -6.72
N TYR A 207 19.35 -18.67 -5.79
CA TYR A 207 20.19 -18.44 -4.63
C TYR A 207 19.36 -18.56 -3.37
N LYS A 208 20.05 -18.77 -2.25
CA LYS A 208 19.48 -18.76 -0.91
C LYS A 208 20.31 -17.86 -0.01
N THR A 209 19.65 -16.99 0.75
CA THR A 209 20.33 -16.15 1.75
C THR A 209 20.87 -16.99 2.91
N ILE A 210 22.03 -16.57 3.44
CA ILE A 210 22.66 -17.10 4.65
C ILE A 210 22.63 -15.95 5.67
N GLY A 211 21.73 -16.06 6.65
CA GLY A 211 21.37 -14.94 7.53
C GLY A 211 20.52 -13.88 6.82
N SER A 212 20.22 -12.80 7.55
CA SER A 212 19.44 -11.67 7.04
C SER A 212 20.26 -10.84 6.04
N LEU A 213 19.73 -10.65 4.83
CA LEU A 213 20.38 -9.90 3.74
C LEU A 213 19.47 -8.79 3.19
N TYR A 214 20.00 -7.57 3.08
CA TYR A 214 19.29 -6.44 2.49
C TYR A 214 19.17 -6.57 0.96
N LEU A 215 17.97 -6.36 0.43
CA LEU A 215 17.69 -6.07 -0.97
C LEU A 215 17.56 -4.55 -1.13
N ARG A 216 18.29 -3.98 -2.08
CA ARG A 216 18.45 -2.52 -2.25
C ARG A 216 17.99 -2.04 -3.61
N ALA A 217 17.67 -0.75 -3.72
CA ALA A 217 17.27 -0.12 -4.98
C ALA A 217 18.43 -0.01 -5.99
N GLY A 218 19.67 -0.07 -5.54
CA GLY A 218 20.87 0.03 -6.37
C GLY A 218 22.03 -0.81 -5.82
N ALA A 219 23.12 -0.89 -6.59
CA ALA A 219 24.32 -1.60 -6.16
C ALA A 219 25.14 -0.79 -5.15
N GLY A 220 25.46 -1.38 -4.01
CA GLY A 220 26.25 -0.76 -2.95
C GLY A 220 25.49 -0.62 -1.63
N LYS A 221 26.22 -0.59 -0.51
CA LYS A 221 25.62 -0.44 0.84
C LYS A 221 24.99 0.93 1.10
N GLY A 222 25.39 1.96 0.35
CA GLY A 222 24.82 3.31 0.46
C GLY A 222 23.49 3.50 -0.30
N LYS A 223 22.95 2.45 -0.92
CA LYS A 223 21.71 2.52 -1.69
C LYS A 223 20.48 2.23 -0.84
N PRO A 224 19.32 2.83 -1.15
CA PRO A 224 18.10 2.64 -0.37
C PRO A 224 17.71 1.18 -0.20
N ASP A 225 17.30 0.81 1.01
CA ASP A 225 16.82 -0.53 1.35
C ASP A 225 15.36 -0.74 0.91
N LEU A 226 15.10 -1.78 0.14
CA LEU A 226 13.74 -2.17 -0.29
C LEU A 226 13.11 -3.11 0.73
N VAL A 227 13.86 -4.13 1.13
CA VAL A 227 13.42 -5.16 2.09
C VAL A 227 14.63 -5.92 2.64
N ILE A 228 14.52 -6.43 3.87
CA ILE A 228 15.45 -7.42 4.42
C ILE A 228 14.91 -8.80 4.09
N MET A 229 15.68 -9.59 3.35
CA MET A 229 15.43 -11.00 3.09
C MET A 229 15.91 -11.82 4.30
N PRO A 230 15.02 -12.52 5.03
CA PRO A 230 15.41 -13.40 6.13
C PRO A 230 16.35 -14.52 5.67
N ASP A 231 16.98 -15.22 6.62
CA ASP A 231 17.73 -16.44 6.34
C ASP A 231 16.89 -17.46 5.55
N GLY A 232 17.51 -18.15 4.60
CA GLY A 232 16.83 -19.16 3.79
C GLY A 232 15.91 -18.63 2.68
N THR A 233 15.84 -17.31 2.48
CA THR A 233 15.03 -16.70 1.41
C THR A 233 15.54 -17.11 0.03
N LYS A 234 14.62 -17.59 -0.83
CA LYS A 234 14.93 -17.90 -2.23
C LYS A 234 15.00 -16.62 -3.06
N VAL A 235 16.08 -16.49 -3.82
CA VAL A 235 16.36 -15.34 -4.69
C VAL A 235 16.66 -15.83 -6.09
N ARG A 236 16.16 -15.16 -7.13
CA ARG A 236 16.41 -15.53 -8.52
C ARG A 236 17.21 -14.44 -9.21
N ASN A 237 18.35 -14.83 -9.79
CA ASN A 237 19.16 -13.97 -10.65
C ASN A 237 19.10 -14.49 -12.10
N TYR A 238 18.95 -13.58 -13.06
CA TYR A 238 18.99 -13.92 -14.48
C TYR A 238 20.37 -13.70 -15.13
N GLY A 239 21.39 -13.36 -14.32
CA GLY A 239 22.77 -13.13 -14.77
C GLY A 239 23.16 -11.65 -14.75
N TYR A 240 22.27 -10.75 -14.35
CA TYR A 240 22.52 -9.32 -14.30
C TYR A 240 23.19 -8.91 -12.99
N TYR A 241 24.19 -8.05 -13.07
CA TYR A 241 24.91 -7.53 -11.92
C TYR A 241 25.50 -6.14 -12.16
N THR A 242 25.96 -5.51 -11.09
CA THR A 242 26.80 -4.30 -11.13
C THR A 242 27.98 -4.50 -10.18
N LEU A 243 29.20 -4.18 -10.63
CA LEU A 243 30.40 -4.24 -9.80
C LEU A 243 30.57 -2.93 -9.03
N VAL A 244 30.77 -3.03 -7.71
CA VAL A 244 31.09 -1.89 -6.83
C VAL A 244 32.19 -2.35 -5.88
N ASP A 245 33.33 -1.66 -5.89
CA ASP A 245 34.49 -1.94 -5.03
C ASP A 245 34.91 -3.42 -5.04
N GLY A 246 35.01 -4.02 -6.23
CA GLY A 246 35.39 -5.42 -6.41
C GLY A 246 34.32 -6.45 -6.03
N THR A 247 33.18 -6.02 -5.47
CA THR A 247 32.05 -6.90 -5.12
C THR A 247 30.97 -6.86 -6.19
N LYS A 248 30.56 -8.04 -6.68
CA LYS A 248 29.39 -8.13 -7.58
C LYS A 248 28.10 -7.97 -6.77
N TRP A 249 27.23 -7.06 -7.19
CA TRP A 249 25.87 -6.90 -6.67
C TRP A 249 24.89 -7.46 -7.68
N LEU A 250 24.18 -8.53 -7.31
CA LEU A 250 23.28 -9.26 -8.21
C LEU A 250 21.93 -8.55 -8.29
N TYR A 251 21.41 -8.40 -9.51
CA TYR A 251 20.06 -7.88 -9.75
C TYR A 251 19.06 -9.04 -9.73
N VAL A 252 18.28 -9.12 -8.66
CA VAL A 252 17.51 -10.32 -8.30
C VAL A 252 16.05 -10.03 -8.06
N GLN A 253 15.25 -11.08 -8.23
CA GLN A 253 13.87 -11.13 -7.78
C GLN A 253 13.76 -11.99 -6.52
N ALA A 254 13.06 -11.48 -5.50
CA ALA A 254 12.84 -12.17 -4.25
C ALA A 254 11.39 -12.00 -3.79
N THR A 255 10.80 -13.02 -3.19
CA THR A 255 9.50 -12.89 -2.52
C THR A 255 9.73 -12.87 -1.02
N VAL A 256 9.43 -11.75 -0.37
CA VAL A 256 9.53 -11.61 1.08
C VAL A 256 8.15 -11.31 1.62
N LYS A 257 7.67 -12.16 2.54
CA LYS A 257 6.34 -12.02 3.16
C LYS A 257 5.20 -11.87 2.14
N GLY A 258 5.29 -12.61 1.03
CA GLY A 258 4.28 -12.63 -0.04
C GLY A 258 4.36 -11.49 -1.05
N VAL A 259 5.33 -10.58 -0.92
CA VAL A 259 5.54 -9.47 -1.87
C VAL A 259 6.77 -9.76 -2.72
N ALA A 260 6.62 -9.65 -4.04
CA ALA A 260 7.73 -9.75 -4.98
C ALA A 260 8.49 -8.42 -5.04
N TYR A 261 9.79 -8.49 -4.87
CA TYR A 261 10.70 -7.36 -4.99
C TYR A 261 11.71 -7.63 -6.09
N THR A 262 12.11 -6.57 -6.79
CA THR A 262 13.24 -6.58 -7.72
C THR A 262 14.25 -5.55 -7.24
N GLY A 263 15.52 -5.94 -7.09
CA GLY A 263 16.57 -5.04 -6.60
C GLY A 263 17.94 -5.70 -6.55
N PHE A 264 18.89 -5.07 -5.86
CA PHE A 264 20.26 -5.53 -5.75
C PHE A 264 20.57 -6.13 -4.38
N CYS A 265 21.30 -7.24 -4.36
CA CYS A 265 21.89 -7.79 -3.14
C CYS A 265 23.36 -8.20 -3.38
N SER A 266 24.15 -8.30 -2.31
CA SER A 266 25.58 -8.67 -2.43
C SER A 266 25.73 -10.14 -2.81
N SER A 267 26.63 -10.44 -3.75
CA SER A 267 27.03 -11.82 -4.09
C SER A 267 27.97 -12.48 -3.09
N ASN A 268 28.31 -11.81 -1.99
CA ASN A 268 29.25 -12.32 -1.00
C ASN A 268 28.73 -13.64 -0.41
N THR A 269 29.54 -14.69 -0.52
CA THR A 269 29.20 -16.06 -0.14
C THR A 269 28.94 -16.24 1.35
N LYS A 270 29.35 -15.28 2.19
CA LYS A 270 28.97 -15.24 3.61
C LYS A 270 27.48 -14.98 3.82
N TYR A 271 26.79 -14.37 2.86
CA TYR A 271 25.39 -13.94 2.99
C TYR A 271 24.47 -14.52 1.91
N LEU A 272 25.03 -15.07 0.83
CA LEU A 272 24.25 -15.55 -0.31
C LEU A 272 24.94 -16.75 -0.97
N ALA A 273 24.26 -17.90 -1.01
CA ALA A 273 24.75 -19.11 -1.65
C ALA A 273 23.94 -19.44 -2.90
N LYS A 274 24.63 -19.80 -3.99
CA LYS A 274 23.98 -20.37 -5.17
C LYS A 274 23.44 -21.77 -4.84
N GLN A 275 22.27 -22.11 -5.35
CA GLN A 275 21.64 -23.43 -5.20
C GLN A 275 21.85 -24.27 -6.47
#